data_AF-A0A953RPS8-F1
#
_entry.id   AF-A0A953RPS8-F1
#
_cell.length_a   1.000
_cell.length_b   1.000
_cell.length_c   1.000
_cell.angle_alpha   90.00
_cell.angle_beta   90.00
_cell.angle_gamma   90.00
#
_symmetry.space_group_name_H-M   'P 1'
#
loop_
_entity.id
_entity.type
_entity.pdbx_description
1 polymer ?
#
loop_
_entity_poly.entity_id
_entity_poly.type
_entity_poly.pdbx_seq_one_letter_code
_entity_poly.pdbx_strand_id
1 'polypeptide(L)'
;MYVNLKLVLVTGTLIPQLFAQAVTPRDGGADWPMYNHDLAGTRFSPLSQINTHNVGKLVQAWSYRPADSGARPSAQVTPLVVNGRMYLTAGSRVLALEPETGRELWRYESQGEAPSSRGVAFWPGDRQNPPRIIFTAGRRLVALNANTGKVDPGFGKEGEVDMVVGYRGVPTIYGNVVMVGAATGEYVPTGPPGDSRAYNARTGAKLWDFHSVPRPGEKGHETWEGDSWKDRSGTNMWGFQMTVDERRGTVYMIFGEPTSNYYGGDRKGDNLFGNAVVAVDAQAGKYKWHFQTVHHDIWDFDLPAAPGLIDIVRDGKRVPALALIGKTALMYILDRTTGRPVFGVEERPMPASEVPGEQTARTQPFPVKPAPLARIAFQADDIVTENDTTAEHAKACRELYKAKRWILQCRFVHPMAPPSGRRAASQYDRLSWSHRRHELGRHGVRPPLRIRLT
;
A
#
# COMPACT_ATOMS: atom_id res chain seq x y z
N MET A 1 32.63 -25.68 -63.22
CA MET A 1 32.34 -24.26 -62.96
C MET A 1 31.14 -24.22 -62.02
N TYR A 2 31.39 -24.32 -60.71
CA TYR A 2 30.34 -24.41 -59.67
C TYR A 2 30.25 -23.06 -58.96
N VAL A 3 29.08 -22.43 -59.03
CA VAL A 3 28.79 -21.13 -58.41
C VAL A 3 28.38 -21.38 -56.96
N ASN A 4 29.18 -20.87 -56.02
CA ASN A 4 28.89 -20.88 -54.59
C ASN A 4 27.97 -19.71 -54.25
N LEU A 5 26.72 -20.01 -53.88
CA LEU A 5 25.74 -19.04 -53.38
C LEU A 5 25.92 -18.89 -51.86
N LYS A 6 26.48 -17.77 -51.38
CA LYS A 6 26.49 -17.44 -49.95
C LYS A 6 25.16 -16.81 -49.55
N LEU A 7 24.37 -17.56 -48.78
CA LEU A 7 23.17 -17.08 -48.11
C LEU A 7 23.59 -16.20 -46.91
N VAL A 8 23.30 -14.89 -46.96
CA VAL A 8 23.48 -13.99 -45.82
C VAL A 8 22.19 -14.00 -45.00
N LEU A 9 22.21 -14.68 -43.85
CA LEU A 9 21.14 -14.63 -42.87
C LEU A 9 21.26 -13.32 -42.07
N VAL A 10 20.40 -12.34 -42.35
CA VAL A 10 20.26 -11.14 -41.49
C VAL A 10 19.30 -11.49 -40.37
N THR A 11 19.83 -11.89 -39.21
CA THR A 11 19.05 -12.01 -37.98
C THR A 11 18.78 -10.60 -37.42
N GLY A 12 17.69 -9.99 -37.86
CA GLY A 12 17.17 -8.75 -37.26
C GLY A 12 16.47 -9.06 -35.95
N THR A 13 17.18 -8.96 -34.82
CA THR A 13 16.56 -8.87 -33.49
C THR A 13 15.84 -7.53 -33.36
N LEU A 14 14.52 -7.53 -33.58
CA LEU A 14 13.63 -6.45 -33.17
C LEU A 14 13.59 -6.39 -31.64
N ILE A 15 14.40 -5.52 -31.05
CA ILE A 15 14.25 -5.12 -29.65
C ILE A 15 13.10 -4.10 -29.63
N PRO A 16 11.95 -4.37 -28.99
CA PRO A 16 10.95 -3.33 -28.80
C PRO A 16 11.57 -2.28 -27.87
N GLN A 17 11.84 -1.08 -28.41
CA GLN A 17 12.19 0.08 -27.59
C GLN A 17 10.96 0.48 -26.78
N LEU A 18 10.86 -0.09 -25.57
CA LEU A 18 9.98 0.38 -24.50
C LEU A 18 10.47 1.76 -24.06
N PHE A 19 9.96 2.82 -24.69
CA PHE A 19 10.01 4.15 -24.09
C PHE A 19 8.98 4.19 -22.96
N ALA A 20 9.36 3.69 -21.79
CA ALA A 20 8.71 4.07 -20.54
C ALA A 20 8.97 5.57 -20.36
N GLN A 21 7.98 6.41 -20.62
CA GLN A 21 8.00 7.79 -20.17
C GLN A 21 7.85 7.77 -18.65
N ALA A 22 8.98 7.67 -17.95
CA ALA A 22 9.01 7.98 -16.54
C ALA A 22 8.59 9.44 -16.37
N VAL A 23 7.69 9.72 -15.41
CA VAL A 23 7.45 11.08 -14.94
C VAL A 23 8.65 11.46 -14.07
N THR A 24 9.79 11.73 -14.70
CA THR A 24 10.95 12.31 -14.02
C THR A 24 10.66 13.78 -13.73
N PRO A 25 10.86 14.25 -12.48
CA PRO A 25 10.73 15.66 -12.12
C PRO A 25 11.52 16.52 -13.12
N ARG A 26 10.84 17.45 -13.81
CA ARG A 26 11.48 18.29 -14.83
C ARG A 26 12.34 19.39 -14.20
N ASP A 27 12.08 19.76 -12.95
CA ASP A 27 12.70 20.89 -12.26
C ASP A 27 13.61 20.46 -11.10
N GLY A 28 14.69 19.72 -11.41
CA GLY A 28 15.74 19.42 -10.42
C GLY A 28 15.29 18.61 -9.19
N GLY A 29 14.13 17.94 -9.26
CA GLY A 29 13.54 17.19 -8.14
C GLY A 29 12.58 17.98 -7.24
N ALA A 30 12.11 19.16 -7.67
CA ALA A 30 11.15 19.97 -6.91
C ALA A 30 9.69 19.48 -7.02
N ASP A 31 9.31 18.83 -8.13
CA ASP A 31 7.95 18.33 -8.33
C ASP A 31 7.59 17.18 -7.37
N TRP A 32 6.29 17.07 -7.06
CA TRP A 32 5.68 15.92 -6.37
C TRP A 32 4.61 15.29 -7.27
N PRO A 33 4.99 14.44 -8.25
CA PRO A 33 4.11 14.10 -9.37
C PRO A 33 3.08 13.02 -9.12
N MET A 34 3.16 12.32 -8.00
CA MET A 34 2.26 11.23 -7.65
C MET A 34 2.14 11.09 -6.13
N TYR A 35 1.16 10.33 -5.67
CA TYR A 35 0.81 10.25 -4.24
C TYR A 35 2.02 9.91 -3.34
N ASN A 36 2.87 8.95 -3.73
CA ASN A 36 4.10 8.58 -3.02
C ASN A 36 5.40 9.21 -3.56
N HIS A 37 5.32 10.35 -4.27
CA HIS A 37 6.43 11.04 -4.96
C HIS A 37 7.01 10.28 -6.17
N ASP A 38 7.28 8.99 -6.04
CA ASP A 38 7.80 8.13 -7.10
C ASP A 38 7.16 6.73 -7.08
N LEU A 39 7.38 5.97 -8.15
CA LEU A 39 6.82 4.63 -8.32
C LEU A 39 7.43 3.60 -7.36
N ALA A 40 8.63 3.88 -6.84
CA ALA A 40 9.25 3.08 -5.79
C ALA A 40 8.61 3.30 -4.41
N GLY A 41 7.77 4.31 -4.27
CA GLY A 41 7.07 4.62 -3.03
C GLY A 41 7.98 5.20 -1.96
N THR A 42 9.08 5.87 -2.32
CA THR A 42 10.07 6.32 -1.32
C THR A 42 9.58 7.48 -0.47
N ARG A 43 8.66 8.31 -1.00
CA ARG A 43 8.20 9.56 -0.40
C ARG A 43 9.36 10.51 0.00
N PHE A 44 10.52 10.37 -0.64
CA PHE A 44 11.72 11.14 -0.36
C PHE A 44 11.84 12.33 -1.32
N SER A 45 11.90 13.54 -0.79
CA SER A 45 12.24 14.73 -1.57
C SER A 45 13.76 14.99 -1.51
N PRO A 46 14.42 15.27 -2.65
CA PRO A 46 15.84 15.62 -2.66
C PRO A 46 16.11 17.07 -2.22
N LEU A 47 15.07 17.89 -1.99
CA LEU A 47 15.23 19.28 -1.58
C LEU A 47 15.81 19.39 -0.17
N SER A 48 16.79 20.28 0.00
CA SER A 48 17.53 20.44 1.27
C SER A 48 17.49 21.86 1.84
N GLN A 49 16.69 22.76 1.24
CA GLN A 49 16.55 24.14 1.71
C GLN A 49 16.05 24.18 3.16
N ILE A 50 15.06 23.35 3.49
CA ILE A 50 14.59 23.14 4.86
C ILE A 50 15.34 21.93 5.44
N ASN A 51 15.94 22.10 6.60
CA ASN A 51 16.75 21.08 7.27
C ASN A 51 16.72 21.25 8.79
N THR A 52 17.40 20.35 9.52
CA THR A 52 17.40 20.30 10.99
C THR A 52 17.96 21.56 11.65
N HIS A 53 18.71 22.41 10.93
CA HIS A 53 19.26 23.65 11.47
C HIS A 53 18.31 24.85 11.33
N ASN A 54 17.34 24.80 10.40
CA ASN A 54 16.45 25.93 10.12
C ASN A 54 14.95 25.62 10.17
N VAL A 55 14.54 24.37 10.39
CA VAL A 55 13.12 23.97 10.46
C VAL A 55 12.32 24.74 11.52
N GLY A 56 12.96 25.16 12.61
CA GLY A 56 12.35 26.00 13.64
C GLY A 56 11.98 27.42 13.18
N LYS A 57 12.34 27.81 11.94
CA LYS A 57 12.01 29.11 11.33
C LYS A 57 10.85 29.02 10.33
N LEU A 58 10.21 27.86 10.19
CA LEU A 58 9.08 27.71 9.29
C LEU A 58 7.91 28.58 9.73
N VAL A 59 7.31 29.26 8.77
CA VAL A 59 6.08 30.04 8.93
C VAL A 59 5.09 29.59 7.86
N GLN A 60 3.79 29.71 8.14
CA GLN A 60 2.75 29.43 7.15
C GLN A 60 2.88 30.42 5.98
N ALA A 61 3.08 29.92 4.76
CA ALA A 61 3.13 30.76 3.57
C ALA A 61 1.72 31.23 3.15
N TRP A 62 0.76 30.29 3.10
CA TRP A 62 -0.64 30.55 2.80
C TRP A 62 -1.51 29.40 3.33
N SER A 63 -2.83 29.58 3.33
CA SER A 63 -3.81 28.52 3.58
C SER A 63 -4.95 28.58 2.58
N TYR A 64 -5.45 27.42 2.16
CA TYR A 64 -6.60 27.31 1.28
C TYR A 64 -7.73 26.62 2.04
N ARG A 65 -8.90 27.27 2.10
CA ARG A 65 -10.12 26.68 2.63
C ARG A 65 -10.96 26.20 1.46
N PRO A 66 -11.09 24.88 1.24
CA PRO A 66 -12.06 24.41 0.28
C PRO A 66 -13.44 24.81 0.76
N ALA A 67 -14.19 25.54 -0.05
CA ALA A 67 -15.50 26.06 0.36
C ALA A 67 -16.41 24.93 0.87
N ASP A 68 -17.19 25.22 1.92
CA ASP A 68 -17.96 24.25 2.69
C ASP A 68 -18.72 23.26 1.80
N SER A 69 -18.25 22.01 1.77
CA SER A 69 -18.93 20.93 1.04
C SER A 69 -20.03 20.25 1.86
N GLY A 70 -20.29 20.69 3.10
CA GLY A 70 -21.20 20.02 4.06
C GLY A 70 -20.75 18.60 4.49
N ALA A 71 -19.89 17.95 3.70
CA ALA A 71 -19.26 16.67 3.98
C ALA A 71 -18.17 16.82 5.05
N ARG A 72 -18.09 15.83 5.96
CA ARG A 72 -17.02 15.75 6.96
C ARG A 72 -15.67 15.83 6.23
N PRO A 73 -14.75 16.72 6.64
CA PRO A 73 -13.44 16.84 6.02
C PRO A 73 -12.60 15.60 6.36
N SER A 74 -12.71 14.56 5.54
CA SER A 74 -11.69 13.51 5.48
C SER A 74 -10.62 13.98 4.52
N ALA A 75 -9.66 14.79 4.96
CA ALA A 75 -8.51 15.18 4.14
C ALA A 75 -7.40 14.13 4.28
N GLN A 76 -7.44 13.09 3.44
CA GLN A 76 -6.36 12.09 3.32
C GLN A 76 -5.45 12.38 2.11
N VAL A 77 -5.72 13.49 1.42
CA VAL A 77 -5.11 13.84 0.15
C VAL A 77 -3.62 14.16 0.31
N THR A 78 -2.81 13.66 -0.61
CA THR A 78 -1.49 14.23 -0.90
C THR A 78 -1.62 15.07 -2.16
N PRO A 79 -1.49 16.41 -2.08
CA PRO A 79 -1.50 17.25 -3.28
C PRO A 79 -0.38 16.87 -4.24
N LEU A 80 -0.68 16.83 -5.53
CA LEU A 80 0.34 16.66 -6.57
C LEU A 80 0.86 18.03 -7.00
N VAL A 81 2.15 18.19 -7.17
CA VAL A 81 2.75 19.40 -7.77
C VAL A 81 3.53 18.98 -9.00
N VAL A 82 3.07 19.42 -10.18
CA VAL A 82 3.69 19.06 -11.45
C VAL A 82 3.64 20.25 -12.39
N ASN A 83 4.77 20.59 -13.01
CA ASN A 83 4.87 21.68 -14.00
C ASN A 83 4.24 23.00 -13.47
N GLY A 84 4.55 23.37 -12.22
CA GLY A 84 4.09 24.63 -11.60
C GLY A 84 2.60 24.67 -11.23
N ARG A 85 1.93 23.52 -11.12
CA ARG A 85 0.51 23.42 -10.74
C ARG A 85 0.30 22.42 -9.62
N MET A 86 -0.54 22.79 -8.64
CA MET A 86 -0.94 21.92 -7.54
C MET A 86 -2.32 21.33 -7.80
N TYR A 87 -2.48 20.00 -7.72
CA TYR A 87 -3.74 19.29 -7.91
C TYR A 87 -4.16 18.54 -6.67
N LEU A 88 -5.45 18.65 -6.28
CA LEU A 88 -5.98 17.98 -5.10
C LEU A 88 -7.51 17.78 -5.19
N THR A 89 -8.01 16.82 -4.42
CA THR A 89 -9.45 16.62 -4.19
C THR A 89 -9.88 17.40 -2.94
N ALA A 90 -11.10 17.95 -2.97
CA ALA A 90 -11.71 18.61 -1.83
C ALA A 90 -13.24 18.47 -1.82
N GLY A 91 -13.75 17.54 -1.01
CA GLY A 91 -15.19 17.22 -1.00
C GLY A 91 -15.63 16.65 -2.35
N SER A 92 -16.62 17.27 -2.99
CA SER A 92 -17.10 16.93 -4.34
C SER A 92 -16.17 17.42 -5.47
N ARG A 93 -15.09 18.13 -5.15
CA ARG A 93 -14.28 18.86 -6.14
C ARG A 93 -12.94 18.21 -6.44
N VAL A 94 -12.47 18.43 -7.66
CA VAL A 94 -11.05 18.37 -8.03
C VAL A 94 -10.60 19.79 -8.36
N LEU A 95 -9.47 20.21 -7.80
CA LEU A 95 -8.95 21.57 -7.89
C LEU A 95 -7.57 21.57 -8.53
N ALA A 96 -7.27 22.63 -9.28
CA ALA A 96 -5.90 23.05 -9.56
C ALA A 96 -5.64 24.43 -8.97
N LEU A 97 -4.52 24.57 -8.27
CA LEU A 97 -4.06 25.80 -7.63
C LEU A 97 -2.66 26.19 -8.12
N GLU A 98 -2.31 27.46 -7.99
CA GLU A 98 -0.93 27.91 -7.98
C GLU A 98 -0.24 27.47 -6.68
N PRO A 99 0.84 26.69 -6.71
CA PRO A 99 1.51 26.21 -5.50
C PRO A 99 2.03 27.31 -4.57
N GLU A 100 2.43 28.45 -5.12
CA GLU A 100 3.07 29.55 -4.38
C GLU A 100 2.08 30.44 -3.64
N THR A 101 0.85 30.54 -4.14
CA THR A 101 -0.16 31.50 -3.65
C THR A 101 -1.44 30.84 -3.14
N GLY A 102 -1.71 29.59 -3.53
CA GLY A 102 -2.99 28.91 -3.30
C GLY A 102 -4.13 29.44 -4.18
N ARG A 103 -3.84 30.32 -5.15
CA ARG A 103 -4.85 30.86 -6.07
C ARG A 103 -5.41 29.75 -6.94
N GLU A 104 -6.73 29.67 -7.02
CA GLU A 104 -7.37 28.68 -7.87
C GLU A 104 -7.19 29.00 -9.35
N LEU A 105 -6.72 27.98 -10.10
CA LEU A 105 -6.57 28.01 -11.55
C LEU A 105 -7.83 27.48 -12.23
N TRP A 106 -8.36 26.36 -11.72
CA TRP A 106 -9.63 25.79 -12.15
C TRP A 106 -10.20 24.87 -11.06
N ARG A 107 -11.51 24.61 -11.15
CA ARG A 107 -12.20 23.56 -10.37
C ARG A 107 -13.07 22.70 -11.26
N TYR A 108 -13.21 21.44 -10.89
CA TYR A 108 -14.20 20.51 -11.42
C TYR A 108 -15.12 20.06 -10.29
N GLU A 109 -16.43 20.09 -10.53
CA GLU A 109 -17.45 19.61 -9.59
C GLU A 109 -17.95 18.22 -10.05
N SER A 110 -17.65 17.20 -9.25
CA SER A 110 -18.12 15.84 -9.52
C SER A 110 -19.63 15.77 -9.41
N GLN A 111 -20.27 15.21 -10.44
CA GLN A 111 -21.70 14.91 -10.43
C GLN A 111 -21.91 13.56 -9.76
N GLY A 112 -22.78 13.46 -8.75
CA GLY A 112 -23.05 12.19 -8.05
C GLY A 112 -22.03 11.85 -6.97
N GLU A 113 -21.31 10.74 -7.11
CA GLU A 113 -20.33 10.31 -6.11
C GLU A 113 -19.13 11.28 -6.02
N ALA A 114 -18.67 11.56 -4.80
CA ALA A 114 -17.52 12.41 -4.56
C ALA A 114 -16.22 11.74 -5.05
N PRO A 115 -15.23 12.52 -5.53
CA PRO A 115 -13.87 12.04 -5.76
C PRO A 115 -13.31 11.38 -4.50
N SER A 116 -12.39 10.43 -4.67
CA SER A 116 -11.61 9.88 -3.56
C SER A 116 -10.99 10.99 -2.74
N SER A 117 -11.17 10.94 -1.43
CA SER A 117 -10.54 11.87 -0.49
C SER A 117 -9.02 11.71 -0.39
N ARG A 118 -8.44 10.70 -1.06
CA ARG A 118 -7.00 10.41 -1.07
C ARG A 118 -6.25 11.14 -2.18
N GLY A 119 -6.96 11.71 -3.16
CA GLY A 119 -6.38 12.56 -4.19
C GLY A 119 -6.62 12.08 -5.61
N VAL A 120 -5.75 12.53 -6.50
CA VAL A 120 -5.80 12.29 -7.94
C VAL A 120 -4.47 11.74 -8.44
N ALA A 121 -4.46 11.21 -9.65
CA ALA A 121 -3.26 10.79 -10.37
C ALA A 121 -2.99 11.73 -11.56
N PHE A 122 -1.72 11.94 -11.88
CA PHE A 122 -1.31 12.70 -13.06
C PHE A 122 -0.78 11.75 -14.15
N TRP A 123 -1.28 11.90 -15.36
CA TRP A 123 -0.70 11.29 -16.56
C TRP A 123 -0.15 12.39 -17.48
N PRO A 124 1.13 12.31 -17.90
CA PRO A 124 1.79 13.41 -18.61
C PRO A 124 1.25 13.70 -20.02
N GLY A 125 0.41 12.82 -20.57
CA GLY A 125 -0.02 12.94 -21.96
C GLY A 125 1.00 12.37 -22.94
N ASP A 126 0.74 12.61 -24.22
CA ASP A 126 1.62 12.27 -25.33
C ASP A 126 1.39 13.25 -26.51
N ARG A 127 1.86 12.90 -27.70
CA ARG A 127 1.74 13.73 -28.90
C ARG A 127 0.28 14.02 -29.30
N GLN A 128 -0.64 13.10 -29.04
CA GLN A 128 -2.04 13.16 -29.47
C GLN A 128 -2.98 13.49 -28.31
N ASN A 129 -2.54 13.30 -27.06
CA ASN A 129 -3.37 13.47 -25.87
C ASN A 129 -2.74 14.49 -24.92
N PRO A 130 -3.50 15.50 -24.45
CA PRO A 130 -3.00 16.41 -23.43
C PRO A 130 -2.75 15.69 -22.10
N PRO A 131 -1.98 16.29 -21.17
CA PRO A 131 -1.85 15.76 -19.82
C PRO A 131 -3.21 15.66 -19.13
N ARG A 132 -3.38 14.62 -18.29
CA ARG A 132 -4.63 14.31 -17.60
C ARG A 132 -4.46 14.27 -16.10
N ILE A 133 -5.49 14.72 -15.40
CA ILE A 133 -5.76 14.35 -14.02
C ILE A 133 -6.79 13.23 -14.04
N ILE A 134 -6.43 12.08 -13.49
CA ILE A 134 -7.28 10.89 -13.44
C ILE A 134 -7.61 10.58 -11.98
N PHE A 135 -8.88 10.38 -11.66
CA PHE A 135 -9.31 10.13 -10.28
C PHE A 135 -10.49 9.16 -10.25
N THR A 136 -10.75 8.59 -9.07
CA THR A 136 -11.92 7.73 -8.84
C THR A 136 -13.03 8.48 -8.11
N ALA A 137 -14.27 8.21 -8.48
CA ALA A 137 -15.47 8.68 -7.81
C ALA A 137 -16.47 7.52 -7.74
N GLY A 138 -16.40 6.78 -6.63
CA GLY A 138 -17.09 5.50 -6.47
C GLY A 138 -16.68 4.49 -7.54
N ARG A 139 -17.63 4.05 -8.38
CA ARG A 139 -17.36 3.13 -9.52
C ARG A 139 -16.77 3.80 -10.75
N ARG A 140 -16.71 5.13 -10.80
CA ARG A 140 -16.22 5.84 -11.98
C ARG A 140 -14.73 6.12 -11.89
N LEU A 141 -14.03 5.91 -12.99
CA LEU A 141 -12.69 6.43 -13.23
C LEU A 141 -12.81 7.58 -14.24
N VAL A 142 -12.51 8.79 -13.79
CA VAL A 142 -12.77 10.02 -14.54
C VAL A 142 -11.45 10.66 -14.95
N ALA A 143 -11.36 11.17 -16.18
CA ALA A 143 -10.21 11.90 -16.69
C ALA A 143 -10.56 13.35 -17.02
N LEU A 144 -9.78 14.28 -16.49
CA LEU A 144 -9.85 15.70 -16.79
C LEU A 144 -8.58 16.12 -17.54
N ASN A 145 -8.72 17.06 -18.46
CA ASN A 145 -7.57 17.79 -19.00
C ASN A 145 -6.88 18.55 -17.86
N ALA A 146 -5.61 18.27 -17.60
CA ALA A 146 -4.87 18.83 -16.46
C ALA A 146 -4.70 20.35 -16.54
N ASN A 147 -4.80 20.93 -17.73
CA ASN A 147 -4.63 22.36 -17.94
C ASN A 147 -5.91 23.16 -17.70
N THR A 148 -7.08 22.56 -17.98
CA THR A 148 -8.37 23.28 -18.00
C THR A 148 -9.39 22.78 -16.99
N GLY A 149 -9.20 21.59 -16.41
CA GLY A 149 -10.18 20.95 -15.52
C GLY A 149 -11.42 20.40 -16.23
N LYS A 150 -11.51 20.54 -17.56
CA LYS A 150 -12.61 19.98 -18.35
C LYS A 150 -12.46 18.47 -18.49
N VAL A 151 -13.57 17.76 -18.45
CA VAL A 151 -13.63 16.33 -18.77
C VAL A 151 -13.01 16.08 -20.14
N ASP A 152 -12.15 15.07 -20.24
CA ASP A 152 -11.49 14.71 -21.50
C ASP A 152 -12.35 13.67 -22.24
N PRO A 153 -13.05 14.04 -23.33
CA PRO A 153 -13.98 13.14 -24.01
C PRO A 153 -13.28 11.96 -24.69
N GLY A 154 -11.95 11.98 -24.85
CA GLY A 154 -11.17 10.89 -25.43
C GLY A 154 -10.90 9.72 -24.47
N PHE A 155 -11.32 9.81 -23.21
CA PHE A 155 -11.14 8.75 -22.21
C PHE A 155 -12.46 8.03 -21.91
N GLY A 156 -12.51 6.71 -22.09
CA GLY A 156 -13.71 5.91 -21.82
C GLY A 156 -14.91 6.39 -22.63
N LYS A 157 -16.06 6.49 -21.98
CA LYS A 157 -17.27 7.09 -22.53
C LYS A 157 -17.40 8.51 -21.96
N GLU A 158 -17.17 9.51 -22.81
CA GLU A 158 -17.28 10.94 -22.45
C GLU A 158 -16.45 11.35 -21.23
N GLY A 159 -15.25 10.78 -21.09
CA GLY A 159 -14.30 11.05 -20.01
C GLY A 159 -14.41 10.17 -18.79
N GLU A 160 -15.28 9.16 -18.82
CA GLU A 160 -15.50 8.24 -17.71
C GLU A 160 -15.40 6.77 -18.11
N VAL A 161 -14.87 5.95 -17.22
CA VAL A 161 -14.94 4.48 -17.30
C VAL A 161 -15.72 3.97 -16.09
N ASP A 162 -16.72 3.13 -16.33
CA ASP A 162 -17.35 2.34 -15.27
C ASP A 162 -16.45 1.17 -14.90
N MET A 163 -15.90 1.22 -13.69
CA MET A 163 -15.04 0.17 -13.16
C MET A 163 -15.81 -1.05 -12.66
N VAL A 164 -17.15 -1.00 -12.60
CA VAL A 164 -18.06 -1.99 -12.01
C VAL A 164 -18.00 -2.00 -10.48
N VAL A 165 -16.80 -2.20 -9.92
CA VAL A 165 -16.54 -2.14 -8.47
C VAL A 165 -15.86 -0.81 -8.13
N GLY A 166 -16.32 -0.14 -7.08
CA GLY A 166 -15.73 1.12 -6.65
C GLY A 166 -14.26 0.98 -6.24
N TYR A 167 -13.52 2.08 -6.26
CA TYR A 167 -12.19 2.16 -5.66
C TYR A 167 -12.03 3.51 -4.97
N ARG A 168 -11.67 3.47 -3.69
CA ARG A 168 -11.51 4.68 -2.88
C ARG A 168 -10.06 5.16 -2.82
N GLY A 169 -9.11 4.53 -3.49
CA GLY A 169 -7.70 4.93 -3.53
C GLY A 169 -7.37 5.91 -4.67
N VAL A 170 -6.08 6.13 -4.92
CA VAL A 170 -5.58 6.94 -6.04
C VAL A 170 -5.11 5.99 -7.14
N PRO A 171 -5.50 6.19 -8.41
CA PRO A 171 -4.98 5.37 -9.50
C PRO A 171 -3.45 5.40 -9.56
N THR A 172 -2.82 4.24 -9.74
CA THR A 172 -1.37 4.15 -9.96
C THR A 172 -1.11 4.12 -11.45
N ILE A 173 -0.28 5.03 -11.97
CA ILE A 173 -0.01 5.14 -13.41
C ILE A 173 1.44 4.76 -13.70
N TYR A 174 1.62 3.74 -14.54
CA TYR A 174 2.93 3.35 -15.09
C TYR A 174 2.87 3.36 -16.61
N GLY A 175 3.63 4.28 -17.22
CA GLY A 175 3.54 4.54 -18.65
C GLY A 175 2.12 4.95 -19.06
N ASN A 176 1.41 4.05 -19.76
CA ASN A 176 0.02 4.28 -20.19
C ASN A 176 -0.97 3.30 -19.52
N VAL A 177 -0.58 2.68 -18.41
CA VAL A 177 -1.43 1.76 -17.66
C VAL A 177 -1.90 2.47 -16.39
N VAL A 178 -3.22 2.66 -16.27
CA VAL A 178 -3.89 3.17 -15.08
C VAL A 178 -4.38 1.97 -14.28
N MET A 179 -3.77 1.71 -13.13
CA MET A 179 -4.09 0.60 -12.25
C MET A 179 -4.91 1.07 -11.06
N VAL A 180 -5.97 0.35 -10.75
CA VAL A 180 -6.88 0.62 -9.63
C VAL A 180 -7.10 -0.64 -8.82
N GLY A 181 -7.26 -0.45 -7.50
CA GLY A 181 -7.67 -1.51 -6.60
C GLY A 181 -9.18 -1.66 -6.55
N ALA A 182 -9.74 -2.11 -5.42
CA ALA A 182 -11.19 -2.27 -5.24
C ALA A 182 -11.64 -1.90 -3.82
N ALA A 183 -12.89 -1.49 -3.67
CA ALA A 183 -13.55 -1.23 -2.39
C ALA A 183 -14.71 -2.22 -2.23
N THR A 184 -14.54 -3.17 -1.32
CA THR A 184 -15.51 -4.22 -0.98
C THR A 184 -16.08 -4.00 0.43
N GLY A 185 -16.98 -4.88 0.89
CA GLY A 185 -17.50 -4.83 2.25
C GLY A 185 -16.56 -5.49 3.27
N GLU A 186 -16.70 -5.14 4.56
CA GLU A 186 -15.88 -5.63 5.69
C GLU A 186 -16.57 -6.75 6.50
N TYR A 187 -17.90 -6.84 6.44
CA TYR A 187 -18.67 -7.68 7.37
C TYR A 187 -19.58 -8.72 6.72
N VAL A 188 -19.72 -8.66 5.39
CA VAL A 188 -20.60 -9.56 4.63
C VAL A 188 -19.75 -10.52 3.80
N PRO A 189 -19.83 -11.85 4.04
CA PRO A 189 -19.00 -12.85 3.38
C PRO A 189 -18.95 -12.73 1.85
N THR A 190 -20.11 -12.48 1.23
CA THR A 190 -20.28 -12.44 -0.22
C THR A 190 -20.51 -11.01 -0.71
N GLY A 191 -20.01 -10.69 -1.90
CA GLY A 191 -20.18 -9.36 -2.48
C GLY A 191 -19.37 -9.14 -3.75
N PRO A 192 -19.22 -7.88 -4.19
CA PRO A 192 -18.38 -7.55 -5.33
C PRO A 192 -16.94 -8.05 -5.13
N PRO A 193 -16.27 -8.52 -6.21
CA PRO A 193 -14.92 -9.07 -6.10
C PRO A 193 -13.90 -7.96 -5.76
N GLY A 194 -12.83 -8.35 -5.06
CA GLY A 194 -11.71 -7.50 -4.69
C GLY A 194 -10.68 -7.24 -5.80
N ASP A 195 -11.01 -7.60 -7.04
CA ASP A 195 -10.08 -7.65 -8.17
C ASP A 195 -9.44 -6.29 -8.47
N SER A 196 -8.13 -6.32 -8.67
CA SER A 196 -7.40 -5.15 -9.20
C SER A 196 -7.53 -5.10 -10.72
N ARG A 197 -7.64 -3.89 -11.26
CA ARG A 197 -7.96 -3.65 -12.67
C ARG A 197 -6.99 -2.67 -13.28
N ALA A 198 -6.79 -2.79 -14.59
CA ALA A 198 -6.03 -1.81 -15.36
C ALA A 198 -6.75 -1.33 -16.61
N TYR A 199 -6.50 -0.06 -16.94
CA TYR A 199 -7.07 0.65 -18.08
C TYR A 199 -5.98 1.42 -18.83
N ASN A 200 -6.20 1.63 -20.12
CA ASN A 200 -5.31 2.42 -20.95
C ASN A 200 -5.48 3.92 -20.64
N ALA A 201 -4.42 4.62 -20.24
CA ALA A 201 -4.45 6.04 -19.90
C ALA A 201 -4.89 6.95 -21.05
N ARG A 202 -4.72 6.51 -22.32
CA ARG A 202 -5.14 7.25 -23.52
C ARG A 202 -6.63 7.14 -23.80
N THR A 203 -7.19 5.95 -23.64
CA THR A 203 -8.53 5.64 -24.18
C THR A 203 -9.52 5.19 -23.12
N GLY A 204 -9.09 4.88 -21.90
CA GLY A 204 -9.91 4.24 -20.88
C GLY A 204 -10.23 2.77 -21.15
N ALA A 205 -9.72 2.19 -22.25
CA ALA A 205 -9.96 0.79 -22.58
C ALA A 205 -9.37 -0.14 -21.51
N LYS A 206 -10.15 -1.14 -21.08
CA LYS A 206 -9.69 -2.15 -20.12
C LYS A 206 -8.52 -2.95 -20.69
N LEU A 207 -7.49 -3.17 -19.88
CA LEU A 207 -6.29 -3.91 -20.23
C LEU A 207 -6.26 -5.30 -19.60
N TRP A 208 -6.48 -5.39 -18.28
CA TRP A 208 -6.48 -6.65 -17.55
C TRP A 208 -7.25 -6.54 -16.24
N ASP A 209 -7.64 -7.70 -15.72
CA ASP A 209 -8.08 -7.95 -14.34
C ASP A 209 -7.08 -8.89 -13.68
N PHE A 210 -6.84 -8.69 -12.39
CA PHE A 210 -6.20 -9.69 -11.54
C PHE A 210 -7.23 -10.21 -10.54
N HIS A 211 -7.60 -11.49 -10.64
CA HIS A 211 -8.50 -12.13 -9.70
C HIS A 211 -7.82 -12.28 -8.35
N SER A 212 -8.31 -11.55 -7.36
CA SER A 212 -7.70 -11.52 -6.03
C SER A 212 -8.11 -12.72 -5.17
N VAL A 213 -9.33 -13.21 -5.41
CA VAL A 213 -9.80 -14.54 -5.01
C VAL A 213 -9.65 -15.47 -6.23
N PRO A 214 -8.69 -16.41 -6.22
CA PRO A 214 -8.37 -17.25 -7.37
C PRO A 214 -9.49 -18.22 -7.72
N ARG A 215 -9.75 -18.35 -9.03
CA ARG A 215 -10.73 -19.27 -9.61
C ARG A 215 -10.12 -20.65 -9.88
N PRO A 216 -10.92 -21.70 -10.14
CA PRO A 216 -10.39 -23.02 -10.48
C PRO A 216 -9.36 -22.96 -11.62
N GLY A 217 -8.17 -23.53 -11.38
CA GLY A 217 -7.03 -23.50 -12.30
C GLY A 217 -6.07 -22.33 -12.11
N GLU A 218 -6.42 -21.35 -11.27
CA GLU A 218 -5.54 -20.24 -10.90
C GLU A 218 -4.74 -20.56 -9.63
N LYS A 219 -3.54 -19.98 -9.53
CA LYS A 219 -2.65 -20.21 -8.40
C LYS A 219 -3.27 -19.70 -7.10
N GLY A 220 -3.22 -20.50 -6.03
CA GLY A 220 -3.76 -20.15 -4.71
C GLY A 220 -5.21 -20.60 -4.51
N HIS A 221 -5.90 -21.05 -5.56
CA HIS A 221 -7.26 -21.58 -5.46
C HIS A 221 -7.34 -22.77 -4.49
N GLU A 222 -6.32 -23.61 -4.46
CA GLU A 222 -6.20 -24.76 -3.58
C GLU A 222 -6.21 -24.42 -2.08
N THR A 223 -6.06 -23.14 -1.73
CA THR A 223 -6.08 -22.65 -0.34
C THR A 223 -7.46 -22.25 0.15
N TRP A 224 -8.50 -22.45 -0.67
CA TRP A 224 -9.90 -22.22 -0.30
C TRP A 224 -10.62 -23.54 -0.15
N GLU A 225 -11.22 -23.79 1.02
CA GLU A 225 -12.00 -25.00 1.24
C GLU A 225 -13.30 -24.98 0.43
N GLY A 226 -13.50 -26.02 -0.39
CA GLY A 226 -14.71 -26.23 -1.18
C GLY A 226 -15.07 -25.01 -2.03
N ASP A 227 -16.27 -24.48 -1.80
CA ASP A 227 -16.84 -23.37 -2.56
C ASP A 227 -16.71 -22.02 -1.86
N SER A 228 -15.90 -21.92 -0.79
CA SER A 228 -15.77 -20.69 0.02
C SER A 228 -15.22 -19.47 -0.75
N TRP A 229 -14.61 -19.70 -1.92
CA TRP A 229 -14.12 -18.68 -2.84
C TRP A 229 -15.23 -18.04 -3.70
N LYS A 230 -16.36 -18.73 -3.90
CA LYS A 230 -17.43 -18.24 -4.79
C LYS A 230 -18.07 -16.99 -4.20
N ASP A 231 -18.19 -15.96 -5.04
CA ASP A 231 -18.77 -14.66 -4.71
C ASP A 231 -18.16 -13.99 -3.47
N ARG A 232 -16.94 -14.39 -3.08
CA ARG A 232 -16.26 -13.92 -1.88
C ARG A 232 -15.91 -12.43 -2.00
N SER A 233 -16.33 -11.66 -1.00
CA SER A 233 -15.93 -10.26 -0.80
C SER A 233 -14.58 -10.17 -0.08
N GLY A 234 -14.00 -8.97 -0.08
CA GLY A 234 -12.70 -8.71 0.51
C GLY A 234 -11.59 -9.11 -0.45
N THR A 235 -10.44 -9.47 0.11
CA THR A 235 -9.21 -9.74 -0.65
C THR A 235 -8.95 -8.63 -1.65
N ASN A 236 -9.17 -7.37 -1.25
CA ASN A 236 -9.17 -6.24 -2.14
C ASN A 236 -7.93 -5.37 -1.91
N MET A 237 -7.40 -4.81 -2.99
CA MET A 237 -6.38 -3.78 -2.88
C MET A 237 -7.08 -2.46 -2.57
N TRP A 238 -7.32 -2.19 -1.29
CA TRP A 238 -7.95 -0.92 -0.87
C TRP A 238 -6.92 0.17 -0.56
N GLY A 239 -5.65 -0.21 -0.46
CA GLY A 239 -4.52 0.67 -0.19
C GLY A 239 -4.48 1.88 -1.13
N PHE A 240 -3.82 2.94 -0.66
CA PHE A 240 -3.87 4.27 -1.26
C PHE A 240 -3.26 4.32 -2.67
N GLN A 241 -2.22 3.53 -2.92
CA GLN A 241 -1.48 3.43 -4.17
C GLN A 241 -0.76 2.06 -4.24
N MET A 242 -0.36 1.63 -5.43
CA MET A 242 0.57 0.50 -5.66
C MET A 242 2.00 1.04 -5.83
N THR A 243 3.02 0.18 -5.69
CA THR A 243 4.40 0.51 -6.13
C THR A 243 4.81 -0.29 -7.35
N VAL A 244 5.71 0.27 -8.16
CA VAL A 244 6.15 -0.30 -9.44
C VAL A 244 7.67 -0.27 -9.52
N ASP A 245 8.28 -1.42 -9.79
CA ASP A 245 9.67 -1.47 -10.25
C ASP A 245 9.69 -1.12 -11.74
N GLU A 246 9.94 0.15 -12.04
CA GLU A 246 9.92 0.69 -13.40
C GLU A 246 10.85 -0.05 -14.36
N ARG A 247 12.01 -0.49 -13.87
CA ARG A 247 13.02 -1.18 -14.69
C ARG A 247 12.55 -2.57 -15.11
N ARG A 248 11.67 -3.18 -14.32
CA ARG A 248 11.19 -4.56 -14.53
C ARG A 248 9.75 -4.63 -15.03
N GLY A 249 9.04 -3.50 -15.09
CA GLY A 249 7.63 -3.46 -15.42
C GLY A 249 6.79 -4.31 -14.47
N THR A 250 7.15 -4.34 -13.18
CA THR A 250 6.45 -5.14 -12.17
C THR A 250 5.73 -4.22 -11.21
N VAL A 251 4.42 -4.42 -11.03
CA VAL A 251 3.63 -3.75 -10.00
C VAL A 251 3.46 -4.68 -8.79
N TYR A 252 3.53 -4.10 -7.60
CA TYR A 252 3.32 -4.76 -6.33
C TYR A 252 1.99 -4.30 -5.74
N MET A 253 1.02 -5.22 -5.73
CA MET A 253 -0.32 -5.01 -5.17
C MET A 253 -0.36 -5.58 -3.77
N ILE A 254 -1.02 -4.87 -2.85
CA ILE A 254 -1.21 -5.29 -1.46
C ILE A 254 -2.68 -5.59 -1.25
N PHE A 255 -3.01 -6.83 -0.91
CA PHE A 255 -4.39 -7.25 -0.68
C PHE A 255 -4.69 -7.31 0.81
N GLY A 256 -5.90 -6.88 1.17
CA GLY A 256 -6.46 -7.17 2.48
C GLY A 256 -6.96 -8.60 2.60
N GLU A 257 -7.61 -8.88 3.71
CA GLU A 257 -8.18 -10.17 4.05
C GLU A 257 -9.49 -10.45 3.31
N PRO A 258 -9.88 -11.71 3.18
CA PRO A 258 -11.24 -12.05 2.78
C PRO A 258 -12.25 -11.68 3.86
N THR A 259 -13.40 -11.19 3.43
CA THR A 259 -14.53 -10.90 4.32
C THR A 259 -15.15 -12.20 4.83
N SER A 260 -15.69 -12.28 6.06
CA SER A 260 -15.78 -11.25 7.10
C SER A 260 -14.47 -11.11 7.90
N ASN A 261 -14.14 -9.89 8.31
CA ASN A 261 -12.81 -9.58 8.85
C ASN A 261 -12.51 -10.30 10.18
N TYR A 262 -13.53 -10.50 11.03
CA TYR A 262 -13.38 -11.01 12.40
C TYR A 262 -13.92 -12.44 12.60
N TYR A 263 -14.21 -13.15 11.51
CA TYR A 263 -14.65 -14.55 11.55
C TYR A 263 -14.32 -15.26 10.23
N GLY A 264 -13.77 -16.49 10.31
CA GLY A 264 -13.30 -17.24 9.13
C GLY A 264 -13.88 -18.66 8.98
N GLY A 265 -14.83 -19.07 9.82
CA GLY A 265 -15.34 -20.45 9.83
C GLY A 265 -16.03 -20.91 8.53
N ASP A 266 -16.50 -19.96 7.70
CA ASP A 266 -17.10 -20.20 6.39
C ASP A 266 -16.07 -20.22 5.23
N ARG A 267 -14.79 -19.98 5.52
CA ARG A 267 -13.71 -19.85 4.53
C ARG A 267 -12.40 -20.48 5.00
N LYS A 268 -12.43 -21.73 5.41
CA LYS A 268 -11.21 -22.42 5.87
C LYS A 268 -10.13 -22.48 4.79
N GLY A 269 -8.88 -22.59 5.26
CA GLY A 269 -7.66 -22.58 4.44
C GLY A 269 -6.96 -21.22 4.44
N ASP A 270 -5.77 -21.14 3.86
CA ASP A 270 -4.93 -19.92 3.94
C ASP A 270 -5.55 -18.71 3.21
N ASN A 271 -6.53 -18.95 2.32
CA ASN A 271 -7.30 -17.94 1.60
C ASN A 271 -6.45 -16.98 0.75
N LEU A 272 -5.52 -17.50 -0.05
CA LEU A 272 -4.75 -16.67 -0.97
C LEU A 272 -5.67 -15.99 -2.01
N PHE A 273 -5.46 -14.73 -2.38
CA PHE A 273 -4.33 -13.86 -2.05
C PHE A 273 -4.58 -12.90 -0.88
N GLY A 274 -5.43 -13.26 0.08
CA GLY A 274 -5.70 -12.48 1.27
C GLY A 274 -4.43 -12.14 2.06
N ASN A 275 -4.28 -10.90 2.54
CA ASN A 275 -3.12 -10.44 3.32
C ASN A 275 -1.76 -10.64 2.65
N ALA A 276 -1.74 -10.62 1.32
CA ALA A 276 -0.54 -10.86 0.54
C ALA A 276 -0.10 -9.63 -0.24
N VAL A 277 1.22 -9.47 -0.38
CA VAL A 277 1.78 -8.72 -1.50
C VAL A 277 1.86 -9.63 -2.71
N VAL A 278 1.35 -9.16 -3.85
CA VAL A 278 1.36 -9.90 -5.11
C VAL A 278 2.07 -9.06 -6.16
N ALA A 279 3.07 -9.66 -6.80
CA ALA A 279 3.78 -9.08 -7.92
C ALA A 279 3.18 -9.58 -9.23
N VAL A 280 2.80 -8.64 -10.10
CA VAL A 280 2.32 -8.94 -11.45
C VAL A 280 3.03 -8.09 -12.48
N ASP A 281 2.97 -8.52 -13.74
CA ASP A 281 3.35 -7.67 -14.85
C ASP A 281 2.42 -6.46 -14.97
N ALA A 282 2.98 -5.25 -14.99
CA ALA A 282 2.17 -4.03 -15.01
C ALA A 282 1.38 -3.86 -16.31
N GLN A 283 1.87 -4.38 -17.44
CA GLN A 283 1.18 -4.24 -18.73
C GLN A 283 0.15 -5.34 -18.95
N ALA A 284 0.44 -6.57 -18.53
CA ALA A 284 -0.38 -7.74 -18.84
C ALA A 284 -1.19 -8.29 -17.64
N GLY A 285 -0.94 -7.82 -16.42
CA GLY A 285 -1.58 -8.35 -15.21
C GLY A 285 -1.14 -9.79 -14.85
N LYS A 286 -0.13 -10.32 -15.54
CA LYS A 286 0.31 -11.72 -15.37
C LYS A 286 1.03 -11.91 -14.03
N TYR A 287 0.58 -12.89 -13.25
CA TYR A 287 1.21 -13.30 -12.00
C TYR A 287 2.71 -13.58 -12.14
N LYS A 288 3.51 -13.06 -11.19
CA LYS A 288 4.95 -13.34 -11.07
C LYS A 288 5.23 -14.10 -9.77
N TRP A 289 4.91 -13.53 -8.62
CA TRP A 289 5.10 -14.14 -7.30
C TRP A 289 4.16 -13.50 -6.26
N HIS A 290 3.99 -14.11 -5.08
CA HIS A 290 3.33 -13.48 -3.93
C HIS A 290 4.05 -13.82 -2.63
N PHE A 291 3.79 -13.07 -1.57
CA PHE A 291 4.15 -13.39 -0.19
C PHE A 291 2.98 -13.02 0.72
N GLN A 292 2.43 -14.01 1.42
CA GLN A 292 1.33 -13.82 2.37
C GLN A 292 1.86 -13.50 3.76
N THR A 293 1.35 -12.45 4.37
CA THR A 293 1.82 -11.94 5.68
C THR A 293 0.98 -12.43 6.86
N VAL A 294 -0.26 -12.88 6.59
CA VAL A 294 -1.17 -13.50 7.56
C VAL A 294 -1.92 -14.62 6.85
N HIS A 295 -1.76 -15.85 7.31
CA HIS A 295 -2.51 -17.02 6.87
C HIS A 295 -3.90 -17.03 7.52
N HIS A 296 -4.96 -17.27 6.75
CA HIS A 296 -6.34 -17.38 7.27
C HIS A 296 -6.69 -16.28 8.29
N ASP A 297 -6.61 -15.01 7.86
CA ASP A 297 -6.82 -13.90 8.77
C ASP A 297 -8.26 -13.86 9.28
N ILE A 298 -8.41 -13.55 10.56
CA ILE A 298 -9.67 -13.40 11.30
C ILE A 298 -9.55 -12.23 12.30
N TRP A 299 -8.59 -11.33 12.06
CA TRP A 299 -8.22 -10.25 12.98
C TRP A 299 -8.16 -8.88 12.31
N ASP A 300 -8.59 -8.77 11.04
CA ASP A 300 -8.53 -7.52 10.28
C ASP A 300 -7.09 -6.99 10.13
N PHE A 301 -6.15 -7.88 9.80
CA PHE A 301 -4.71 -7.59 9.69
C PHE A 301 -4.23 -7.40 8.25
N ASP A 302 -5.06 -6.74 7.43
CA ASP A 302 -4.68 -6.32 6.08
C ASP A 302 -3.38 -5.53 5.97
N LEU A 303 -2.96 -5.40 4.71
CA LEU A 303 -1.88 -4.57 4.25
C LEU A 303 -2.44 -3.21 3.76
N PRO A 304 -2.38 -2.14 4.57
CA PRO A 304 -2.94 -0.84 4.19
C PRO A 304 -1.98 0.02 3.36
N ALA A 305 -0.67 -0.29 3.40
CA ALA A 305 0.40 0.54 2.84
C ALA A 305 1.17 -0.20 1.74
N ALA A 306 1.38 0.48 0.62
CA ALA A 306 2.22 -0.02 -0.46
C ALA A 306 3.66 -0.25 0.03
N PRO A 307 4.35 -1.30 -0.44
CA PRO A 307 5.71 -1.56 0.00
C PRO A 307 6.69 -0.55 -0.61
N GLY A 308 7.63 -0.06 0.20
CA GLY A 308 8.72 0.77 -0.28
C GLY A 308 9.76 -0.06 -1.02
N LEU A 309 10.10 0.29 -2.26
CA LEU A 309 11.11 -0.41 -3.05
C LEU A 309 12.48 0.17 -2.73
N ILE A 310 13.37 -0.68 -2.21
CA ILE A 310 14.68 -0.29 -1.72
C ILE A 310 15.77 -1.20 -2.28
N ASP A 311 16.97 -0.68 -2.46
CA ASP A 311 18.14 -1.51 -2.72
C ASP A 311 18.92 -1.68 -1.43
N ILE A 312 19.17 -2.92 -1.03
CA ILE A 312 19.99 -3.24 0.15
C ILE A 312 21.32 -3.85 -0.28
N VAL A 313 22.39 -3.58 0.46
CA VAL A 313 23.69 -4.22 0.24
C VAL A 313 23.86 -5.29 1.30
N ARG A 314 24.05 -6.54 0.87
CA ARG A 314 24.29 -7.69 1.74
C ARG A 314 25.40 -8.54 1.18
N ASP A 315 26.39 -8.86 2.01
CA ASP A 315 27.56 -9.67 1.62
C ASP A 315 28.26 -9.12 0.35
N GLY A 316 28.35 -7.78 0.26
CA GLY A 316 28.91 -7.07 -0.89
C GLY A 316 28.02 -7.04 -2.15
N LYS A 317 26.87 -7.72 -2.14
CA LYS A 317 25.94 -7.80 -3.28
C LYS A 317 24.74 -6.87 -3.06
N ARG A 318 24.36 -6.14 -4.11
CA ARG A 318 23.13 -5.35 -4.13
C ARG A 318 21.95 -6.29 -4.36
N VAL A 319 21.00 -6.30 -3.42
CA VAL A 319 19.74 -7.03 -3.54
C VAL A 319 18.63 -6.01 -3.85
N PRO A 320 17.91 -6.17 -4.96
CA PRO A 320 16.70 -5.39 -5.20
C PRO A 320 15.62 -5.87 -4.23
N ALA A 321 15.36 -5.11 -3.16
CA ALA A 321 14.41 -5.48 -2.13
C ALA A 321 13.15 -4.61 -2.16
N LEU A 322 12.15 -5.03 -1.41
CA LEU A 322 11.03 -4.22 -0.97
C LEU A 322 10.85 -4.40 0.53
N ALA A 323 10.39 -3.34 1.20
CA ALA A 323 10.03 -3.34 2.61
C ALA A 323 8.51 -3.22 2.72
N LEU A 324 7.88 -4.26 3.24
CA LEU A 324 6.43 -4.35 3.42
C LEU A 324 6.09 -4.27 4.91
N ILE A 325 5.15 -3.41 5.27
CA ILE A 325 4.64 -3.26 6.63
C ILE A 325 3.12 -3.38 6.58
N GLY A 326 2.54 -4.10 7.55
CA GLY A 326 1.09 -4.27 7.71
C GLY A 326 0.60 -3.86 9.09
N LYS A 327 -0.68 -4.11 9.37
CA LYS A 327 -1.29 -3.86 10.70
C LYS A 327 -0.66 -4.67 11.84
N THR A 328 0.07 -5.73 11.53
CA THR A 328 0.78 -6.58 12.49
C THR A 328 2.03 -5.93 13.12
N ALA A 329 2.44 -4.75 12.64
CA ALA A 329 3.69 -4.07 13.00
C ALA A 329 4.97 -4.88 12.70
N LEU A 330 4.86 -5.96 11.94
CA LEU A 330 5.98 -6.70 11.38
C LEU A 330 6.43 -6.06 10.07
N MET A 331 7.74 -6.00 9.84
CA MET A 331 8.30 -5.57 8.56
C MET A 331 8.94 -6.76 7.84
N TYR A 332 8.43 -7.06 6.64
CA TYR A 332 8.99 -8.08 5.77
C TYR A 332 9.89 -7.41 4.72
N ILE A 333 11.16 -7.81 4.70
CA ILE A 333 12.12 -7.39 3.67
C ILE A 333 12.28 -8.54 2.68
N LEU A 334 11.73 -8.37 1.48
CA LEU A 334 11.68 -9.40 0.44
C LEU A 334 12.54 -8.99 -0.75
N ASP A 335 13.19 -9.94 -1.42
CA ASP A 335 13.72 -9.71 -2.77
C ASP A 335 12.54 -9.43 -3.69
N ARG A 336 12.47 -8.22 -4.25
CA ARG A 336 11.30 -7.78 -5.03
C ARG A 336 11.17 -8.49 -6.38
N THR A 337 12.18 -9.25 -6.80
CA THR A 337 12.16 -10.04 -8.04
C THR A 337 11.61 -11.44 -7.84
N THR A 338 11.72 -12.00 -6.64
CA THR A 338 11.31 -13.39 -6.35
C THR A 338 10.31 -13.54 -5.21
N GLY A 339 10.09 -12.50 -4.40
CA GLY A 339 9.27 -12.56 -3.18
C GLY A 339 9.92 -13.28 -2.01
N ARG A 340 11.19 -13.67 -2.12
CA ARG A 340 11.86 -14.45 -1.07
C ARG A 340 12.31 -13.53 0.07
N PRO A 341 12.10 -13.90 1.34
CA PRO A 341 12.60 -13.12 2.47
C PRO A 341 14.11 -12.97 2.41
N VAL A 342 14.60 -11.74 2.47
CA VAL A 342 16.03 -11.49 2.46
C VAL A 342 16.65 -12.01 3.75
N PHE A 343 16.11 -11.62 4.90
CA PHE A 343 16.65 -12.00 6.21
C PHE A 343 16.08 -13.30 6.79
N GLY A 344 15.19 -13.98 6.06
CA GLY A 344 14.47 -15.15 6.53
C GLY A 344 13.15 -14.81 7.23
N VAL A 345 12.25 -15.78 7.21
CA VAL A 345 10.94 -15.78 7.89
C VAL A 345 10.80 -17.15 8.56
N GLU A 346 10.25 -17.15 9.76
CA GLU A 346 9.93 -18.36 10.54
C GLU A 346 8.43 -18.54 10.62
N GLU A 347 7.96 -19.76 10.36
CA GLU A 347 6.59 -20.17 10.65
C GLU A 347 6.44 -20.46 12.14
N ARG A 348 5.65 -19.65 12.84
CA ARG A 348 5.43 -19.80 14.29
C ARG A 348 4.08 -20.44 14.58
N PRO A 349 4.03 -21.51 15.40
CA PRO A 349 2.77 -22.16 15.75
C PRO A 349 1.77 -21.20 16.40
N MET A 350 0.54 -21.23 15.90
CA MET A 350 -0.57 -20.48 16.47
C MET A 350 -1.51 -21.40 17.25
N PRO A 351 -2.14 -20.88 18.31
CA PRO A 351 -3.16 -21.63 19.03
C PRO A 351 -4.41 -21.85 18.15
N ALA A 352 -5.12 -22.94 18.42
CA ALA A 352 -6.42 -23.20 17.82
C ALA A 352 -7.45 -22.14 18.27
N SER A 353 -8.44 -21.86 17.43
CA SER A 353 -9.62 -21.10 17.85
C SER A 353 -10.45 -21.92 18.84
N GLU A 354 -11.10 -21.22 19.77
CA GLU A 354 -12.12 -21.77 20.67
C GLU A 354 -13.54 -21.37 20.23
N VAL A 355 -13.65 -20.55 19.17
CA VAL A 355 -14.93 -20.14 18.59
C VAL A 355 -15.51 -21.31 17.79
N PRO A 356 -16.75 -21.76 18.09
CA PRO A 356 -17.37 -22.85 17.34
C PRO A 356 -17.42 -22.58 15.83
N GLY A 357 -16.96 -23.55 15.03
CA GLY A 357 -16.95 -23.47 13.57
C GLY A 357 -15.74 -22.76 12.96
N GLU A 358 -14.97 -22.01 13.74
CA GLU A 358 -13.76 -21.33 13.27
C GLU A 358 -12.53 -22.26 13.27
N GLN A 359 -11.61 -22.02 12.34
CA GLN A 359 -10.34 -22.72 12.27
C GLN A 359 -9.21 -21.71 12.07
N THR A 360 -8.29 -21.57 13.02
CA THR A 360 -7.08 -20.75 12.81
C THR A 360 -6.07 -21.46 11.90
N ALA A 361 -5.22 -20.68 11.23
CA ALA A 361 -4.02 -21.21 10.60
C ALA A 361 -3.10 -21.88 11.64
N ARG A 362 -2.41 -22.96 11.22
CA ARG A 362 -1.49 -23.70 12.11
C ARG A 362 -0.26 -22.89 12.51
N THR A 363 0.22 -22.07 11.59
CA THR A 363 1.37 -21.20 11.79
C THR A 363 1.09 -19.82 11.21
N GLN A 364 1.94 -18.85 11.57
CA GLN A 364 1.99 -17.54 10.92
C GLN A 364 3.45 -17.19 10.61
N PRO A 365 3.70 -16.44 9.52
CA PRO A 365 5.04 -16.01 9.17
C PRO A 365 5.50 -14.90 10.13
N PHE A 366 6.73 -14.99 10.62
CA PHE A 366 7.38 -13.90 11.35
C PHE A 366 8.74 -13.60 10.75
N PRO A 367 9.06 -12.33 10.42
CA PRO A 367 10.39 -11.98 9.93
C PRO A 367 11.43 -12.21 11.03
N VAL A 368 12.60 -12.76 10.64
CA VAL A 368 13.74 -12.92 11.56
C VAL A 368 14.41 -11.57 11.81
N LYS A 369 14.52 -10.73 10.77
CA LYS A 369 14.92 -9.33 10.87
C LYS A 369 14.07 -8.47 9.94
N PRO A 370 13.80 -7.21 10.33
CA PRO A 370 14.09 -6.63 11.64
C PRO A 370 13.13 -7.14 12.73
N ALA A 371 13.38 -6.74 13.98
CA ALA A 371 12.40 -6.85 15.04
C ALA A 371 11.11 -6.06 14.69
N PRO A 372 9.97 -6.36 15.33
CA PRO A 372 8.73 -5.61 15.16
C PRO A 372 8.94 -4.11 15.37
N LEU A 373 8.27 -3.30 14.54
CA LEU A 373 8.42 -1.84 14.55
C LEU A 373 7.67 -1.17 15.71
N ALA A 374 6.70 -1.88 16.28
CA ALA A 374 5.95 -1.45 17.44
C ALA A 374 5.75 -2.62 18.39
N ARG A 375 5.21 -2.31 19.58
CA ARG A 375 4.74 -3.32 20.51
C ARG A 375 3.63 -4.13 19.84
N ILE A 376 3.85 -5.44 19.75
CA ILE A 376 2.86 -6.37 19.21
C ILE A 376 2.05 -7.05 20.30
N ALA A 377 2.51 -7.08 21.56
CA ALA A 377 1.85 -7.72 22.70
C ALA A 377 1.61 -6.81 23.90
N PHE A 378 0.52 -7.06 24.63
CA PHE A 378 0.19 -6.38 25.87
C PHE A 378 0.23 -7.35 27.06
N GLN A 379 1.04 -7.04 28.06
CA GLN A 379 1.07 -7.70 29.36
C GLN A 379 0.22 -6.94 30.38
N ALA A 380 -0.11 -7.60 31.50
CA ALA A 380 -0.84 -6.94 32.59
C ALA A 380 -0.11 -5.70 33.12
N ASP A 381 1.23 -5.72 33.11
CA ASP A 381 2.08 -4.62 33.56
C ASP A 381 2.17 -3.46 32.55
N ASP A 382 1.66 -3.65 31.32
CA ASP A 382 1.53 -2.56 30.34
C ASP A 382 0.30 -1.67 30.58
N ILE A 383 -0.60 -2.09 31.48
CA ILE A 383 -1.80 -1.34 31.83
C ILE A 383 -1.40 -0.18 32.76
N VAL A 384 -1.94 1.01 32.46
CA VAL A 384 -1.69 2.25 33.20
C VAL A 384 -1.79 2.05 34.72
N THR A 385 -0.90 2.73 35.43
CA THR A 385 -0.81 2.75 36.89
C THR A 385 -1.31 4.07 37.45
N GLU A 386 -1.45 4.16 38.77
CA GLU A 386 -1.80 5.42 39.46
C GLU A 386 -0.70 6.49 39.34
N ASN A 387 0.51 6.13 38.87
CA ASN A 387 1.55 7.11 38.54
C ASN A 387 1.35 7.71 37.14
N ASP A 388 0.60 7.03 36.25
CA ASP A 388 0.34 7.46 34.88
C ASP A 388 -0.97 8.25 34.76
N THR A 389 -1.91 8.05 35.70
CA THR A 389 -3.26 8.62 35.70
C THR A 389 -3.87 8.61 37.11
N THR A 390 -5.19 8.74 37.27
CA THR A 390 -5.84 8.66 38.60
C THR A 390 -5.98 7.21 39.08
N ALA A 391 -6.11 7.00 40.39
CA ALA A 391 -6.31 5.69 40.99
C ALA A 391 -7.58 4.99 40.45
N GLU A 392 -8.66 5.74 40.28
CA GLU A 392 -9.93 5.23 39.75
C GLU A 392 -9.78 4.75 38.30
N HIS A 393 -9.08 5.53 37.47
CA HIS A 393 -8.86 5.17 36.07
C HIS A 393 -7.93 3.95 35.96
N ALA A 394 -6.82 3.91 36.71
CA ALA A 394 -5.92 2.77 36.73
C ALA A 394 -6.63 1.48 37.20
N LYS A 395 -7.48 1.58 38.23
CA LYS A 395 -8.32 0.47 38.70
C LYS A 395 -9.27 0.00 37.60
N ALA A 396 -10.01 0.92 36.96
CA ALA A 396 -10.94 0.60 35.88
C ALA A 396 -10.24 -0.10 34.70
N CYS A 397 -9.06 0.38 34.28
CA CYS A 397 -8.27 -0.24 33.22
C CYS A 397 -7.81 -1.66 33.59
N ARG A 398 -7.37 -1.89 34.83
CA ARG A 398 -6.93 -3.21 35.30
C ARG A 398 -8.09 -4.19 35.44
N GLU A 399 -9.25 -3.74 35.90
CA GLU A 399 -10.48 -4.55 35.95
C GLU A 399 -10.94 -4.92 34.53
N LEU A 400 -10.93 -3.96 33.60
CA LEU A 400 -11.23 -4.22 32.20
C LEU A 400 -10.25 -5.24 31.59
N TYR A 401 -8.95 -5.10 31.84
CA TYR A 401 -7.95 -6.06 31.38
C TYR A 401 -8.22 -7.47 31.92
N LYS A 402 -8.53 -7.61 33.21
CA LYS A 402 -8.85 -8.92 33.81
C LYS A 402 -10.12 -9.52 33.20
N ALA A 403 -11.18 -8.72 33.05
CA ALA A 403 -12.48 -9.16 32.53
C ALA A 403 -12.43 -9.52 31.04
N LYS A 404 -11.55 -8.85 30.28
CA LYS A 404 -11.42 -8.97 28.82
C LYS A 404 -10.09 -9.60 28.41
N ARG A 405 -9.37 -10.26 29.33
CA ARG A 405 -8.04 -10.84 29.09
C ARG A 405 -8.00 -11.77 27.88
N TRP A 406 -9.10 -12.49 27.65
CA TRP A 406 -9.29 -13.40 26.51
C TRP A 406 -9.51 -12.68 25.17
N ILE A 407 -9.97 -11.42 25.17
CA ILE A 407 -10.06 -10.55 23.98
C ILE A 407 -8.73 -9.82 23.75
N LEU A 408 -8.09 -9.33 24.81
CA LEU A 408 -6.86 -8.53 24.75
C LEU A 408 -5.61 -9.36 24.47
N GLN A 409 -5.65 -10.67 24.73
CA GLN A 409 -4.72 -11.63 24.17
C GLN A 409 -5.16 -11.96 22.74
N CYS A 410 -5.03 -11.01 21.80
CA CYS A 410 -5.08 -11.31 20.38
C CYS A 410 -4.12 -12.48 20.12
N ARG A 411 -4.65 -13.68 19.82
CA ARG A 411 -3.86 -14.92 19.76
C ARG A 411 -2.78 -14.89 18.68
N PHE A 412 -2.89 -14.03 17.68
CA PHE A 412 -1.85 -13.76 16.68
C PHE A 412 -0.49 -13.34 17.31
N VAL A 413 -0.57 -12.70 18.48
CA VAL A 413 0.56 -12.05 19.15
C VAL A 413 1.28 -12.95 20.15
N HIS A 414 0.59 -14.00 20.61
CA HIS A 414 1.11 -14.99 21.55
C HIS A 414 1.27 -16.33 20.82
N PRO A 415 2.32 -16.50 19.99
CA PRO A 415 2.63 -17.82 19.45
C PRO A 415 2.82 -18.81 20.60
N MET A 416 2.49 -20.08 20.37
CA MET A 416 2.67 -21.11 21.40
C MET A 416 4.14 -21.16 21.83
N ALA A 417 4.39 -21.15 23.14
CA ALA A 417 5.74 -21.36 23.65
C ALA A 417 6.27 -22.73 23.17
N PRO A 418 7.55 -22.83 22.77
CA PRO A 418 8.09 -24.09 22.25
C PRO A 418 8.04 -25.22 23.29
N PRO A 419 7.92 -26.51 22.88
CA PRO A 419 7.62 -27.64 23.78
C PRO A 419 8.73 -28.05 24.77
N SER A 420 9.76 -27.24 25.02
CA SER A 420 10.81 -27.56 25.98
C SER A 420 10.85 -26.48 27.06
N GLY A 421 10.73 -26.87 28.33
CA GLY A 421 10.65 -26.03 29.53
C GLY A 421 11.85 -25.11 29.83
N ARG A 422 12.58 -24.63 28.82
CA ARG A 422 13.34 -23.39 28.92
C ARG A 422 12.35 -22.26 28.62
N ARG A 423 12.16 -21.35 29.57
CA ARG A 423 11.62 -20.02 29.26
C ARG A 423 12.46 -19.49 28.09
N ALA A 424 11.91 -19.48 26.89
CA ALA A 424 12.32 -18.52 25.90
C ALA A 424 11.93 -17.19 26.55
N ALA A 425 12.87 -16.55 27.25
CA ALA A 425 12.80 -15.11 27.44
C ALA A 425 12.54 -14.60 26.03
N SER A 426 11.34 -14.09 25.78
CA SER A 426 11.03 -13.61 24.46
C SER A 426 12.15 -12.60 24.17
N GLN A 427 12.79 -12.66 23.01
CA GLN A 427 13.79 -11.63 22.67
C GLN A 427 13.18 -10.22 22.71
N TYR A 428 11.85 -10.12 22.87
CA TYR A 428 11.04 -8.94 23.07
C TYR A 428 10.85 -8.52 24.54
N ASP A 429 11.09 -9.40 25.53
CA ASP A 429 10.96 -9.11 26.97
C ASP A 429 12.03 -8.15 27.49
N ARG A 430 13.08 -7.89 26.69
CA ARG A 430 14.21 -7.01 27.06
C ARG A 430 14.20 -5.64 26.38
N LEU A 431 13.14 -5.29 25.64
CA LEU A 431 12.98 -3.92 25.15
C LEU A 431 12.17 -3.11 26.17
N SER A 432 12.78 -2.86 27.33
CA SER A 432 12.36 -1.75 28.17
C SER A 432 12.70 -0.46 27.42
N TRP A 433 11.70 0.23 26.89
CA TRP A 433 11.84 1.65 26.58
C TRP A 433 12.00 2.38 27.91
N SER A 434 13.23 2.50 28.42
CA SER A 434 13.47 3.41 29.53
C SER A 434 13.19 4.81 29.01
N HIS A 435 12.06 5.40 29.40
CA HIS A 435 11.91 6.85 29.39
C HIS A 435 12.90 7.43 30.42
N ARG A 436 14.19 7.50 30.04
CA ARG A 436 15.08 8.46 30.68
C ARG A 436 14.65 9.82 30.17
N ARG A 437 13.92 10.57 31.02
CA ARG A 437 13.84 12.02 30.92
C ARG A 437 15.29 12.52 30.94
N HIS A 438 15.85 12.79 29.77
CA HIS A 438 17.09 13.54 29.69
C HIS A 438 16.73 15.01 29.83
N GLU A 439 17.06 15.57 30.99
CA GLU A 439 17.24 17.01 31.15
C GLU A 439 18.20 17.50 30.05
N LEU A 440 17.78 18.56 29.35
CA LEU A 440 18.53 19.22 28.31
C LEU A 440 19.77 19.92 28.90
N GLY A 441 20.87 19.17 28.99
CA GLY A 441 22.21 19.67 29.24
C GLY A 441 22.96 19.93 27.92
N ARG A 442 23.61 21.10 27.84
CA ARG A 442 24.28 21.67 26.66
C ARG A 442 25.41 20.80 26.06
N HIS A 443 25.60 21.00 24.75
CA HIS A 443 26.78 20.71 23.90
C HIS A 443 27.05 19.27 23.43
N GLY A 444 27.16 19.10 22.10
CA GLY A 444 27.84 17.97 21.46
C GLY A 444 27.18 17.47 20.18
N VAL A 445 27.65 17.92 19.01
CA VAL A 445 27.27 17.46 17.67
C VAL A 445 27.48 15.93 17.53
N ARG A 446 26.48 15.19 17.01
CA ARG A 446 26.67 13.81 16.50
C ARG A 446 26.34 13.76 14.99
N PRO A 447 27.14 13.03 14.18
CA PRO A 447 26.91 12.93 12.73
C PRO A 447 25.69 12.04 12.40
N PRO A 448 25.16 12.10 11.16
CA PRO A 448 23.93 11.40 10.78
C PRO A 448 24.03 9.88 10.96
N LEU A 449 22.91 9.30 11.42
CA LEU A 449 22.72 7.87 11.66
C LEU A 449 23.04 7.08 10.38
N ARG A 450 24.20 6.42 10.31
CA ARG A 450 24.40 5.27 9.43
C ARG A 450 23.80 4.07 10.13
N ILE A 451 22.65 3.60 9.67
CA ILE A 451 22.14 2.28 10.05
C ILE A 451 23.10 1.24 9.43
N ARG A 452 24.09 0.80 10.21
CA ARG A 452 24.79 -0.46 9.94
C ARG A 452 23.95 -1.57 10.54
N LEU A 453 23.23 -2.30 9.69
CA LEU A 453 22.62 -3.58 10.07
C LEU A 453 23.74 -4.63 10.03
N THR A 454 24.25 -5.03 11.20
CA THR A 454 24.98 -6.31 11.36
C THR A 454 24.01 -7.45 11.61
#